data_AF-A0A0R3RHV5-F1
#
_entry.id   AF-A0A0R3RHV5-F1
#
_cell.length_a   1.000
_cell.length_b   1.000
_cell.length_c   1.000
_cell.angle_alpha   90.00
_cell.angle_beta   90.00
_cell.angle_gamma   90.00
#
_symmetry.space_group_name_H-M   'P 1'
#
loop_
_entity.id
_entity.type
_entity.pdbx_description
1 polymer ?
#
loop_
_entity_poly.entity_id
_entity_poly.type
_entity_poly.pdbx_seq_one_letter_code
_entity_poly.pdbx_strand_id
1 'polypeptide(L)'
;MEVKILKVLPDIILGCFDKASCITASRILMRIHQQRPDFRTYKDNLTSEQNDSLINLLSDYLRAVIENIDDVNKVKELSMNYGSKHVNLRLNGFKPDFFAPLAGAIAIECSFLSDAATTHAPINTFKAWTILVDLMFSSVRDGYYQELRRQRQHHSCSPTHLKSSCKSSANTKRLLGNSDSNLTDCMKFFSKNF
;
A
#
# COMPACT_ATOMS: atom_id res chain seq x y z
N MET A 1 14.58 -21.98 -4.89
CA MET A 1 15.84 -21.29 -4.53
C MET A 1 15.57 -20.04 -3.69
N GLU A 2 14.49 -19.29 -3.94
CA GLU A 2 14.03 -18.13 -3.14
C GLU A 2 13.82 -18.42 -1.64
N VAL A 3 13.26 -19.57 -1.27
CA VAL A 3 12.94 -19.91 0.14
C VAL A 3 14.21 -20.08 1.01
N LYS A 4 15.37 -20.39 0.41
CA LYS A 4 16.63 -20.52 1.17
C LYS A 4 17.28 -19.16 1.45
N ILE A 5 17.07 -18.16 0.61
CA ILE A 5 17.58 -16.80 0.82
C ILE A 5 16.87 -16.17 2.03
N LEU A 6 15.56 -16.43 2.18
CA LEU A 6 14.73 -15.99 3.31
C LEU A 6 15.13 -16.55 4.68
N LYS A 7 15.94 -17.61 4.78
CA LYS A 7 16.40 -18.16 6.06
C LYS A 7 17.72 -17.55 6.59
N VAL A 8 18.48 -16.86 5.74
CA VAL A 8 19.74 -16.17 6.13
C VAL A 8 19.51 -14.65 6.30
N LEU A 9 18.39 -14.17 5.76
CA LEU A 9 17.86 -12.82 5.87
C LEU A 9 17.55 -12.33 7.30
N PRO A 10 16.95 -13.14 8.20
CA PRO A 10 16.46 -12.69 9.49
C PRO A 10 17.59 -12.22 10.42
N ASP A 11 18.65 -13.01 10.55
CA ASP A 11 19.77 -12.73 11.48
C ASP A 11 20.47 -11.40 11.14
N ILE A 12 20.63 -11.11 9.84
CA ILE A 12 21.25 -9.86 9.38
C ILE A 12 20.33 -8.68 9.70
N ILE A 13 19.03 -8.81 9.42
CA ILE A 13 18.07 -7.71 9.54
C ILE A 13 17.71 -7.42 11.00
N LEU A 14 17.51 -8.46 11.82
CA LEU A 14 17.29 -8.34 13.27
C LEU A 14 18.47 -7.65 13.95
N GLY A 15 19.70 -8.00 13.59
CA GLY A 15 20.92 -7.33 14.07
C GLY A 15 21.03 -5.86 13.65
N CYS A 16 20.38 -5.43 12.56
CA CYS A 16 20.36 -4.03 12.11
C CYS A 16 19.34 -3.16 12.86
N PHE A 17 18.21 -3.74 13.28
CA PHE A 17 17.02 -2.96 13.61
C PHE A 17 16.86 -2.67 15.11
N ASP A 18 17.49 -3.48 15.97
CA ASP A 18 17.31 -3.47 17.44
C ASP A 18 17.79 -2.16 18.13
N LYS A 19 18.45 -1.24 17.39
CA LYS A 19 18.92 0.05 17.91
C LYS A 19 18.37 1.30 17.20
N ALA A 20 17.53 1.19 16.15
CA ALA A 20 17.31 2.29 15.20
C ALA A 20 15.84 2.62 14.81
N SER A 21 14.84 1.96 15.40
CA SER A 21 13.46 1.94 14.84
C SER A 21 12.73 3.30 14.73
N CYS A 22 13.00 4.28 15.61
CA CYS A 22 12.33 5.59 15.55
C CYS A 22 13.08 6.63 14.69
N ILE A 23 14.42 6.58 14.66
CA ILE A 23 15.26 7.52 13.89
C ILE A 23 15.14 7.26 12.38
N THR A 24 14.85 6.01 12.01
CA THR A 24 14.81 5.55 10.63
C THR A 24 13.62 6.09 9.85
N ALA A 25 12.41 6.12 10.43
CA ALA A 25 11.20 6.57 9.74
C ALA A 25 11.27 8.06 9.32
N SER A 26 11.71 8.93 10.22
CA SER A 26 11.90 10.35 9.92
C SER A 26 12.96 10.58 8.84
N ARG A 27 14.07 9.82 8.88
CA ARG A 27 15.13 9.88 7.85
C ARG A 27 14.63 9.41 6.49
N ILE A 28 13.86 8.34 6.43
CA ILE A 28 13.23 7.85 5.20
C ILE A 28 12.33 8.93 4.58
N LEU A 29 11.42 9.51 5.38
CA LEU A 29 10.49 10.52 4.88
C LEU A 29 11.21 11.80 4.46
N MET A 30 12.29 12.18 5.17
CA MET A 30 13.16 13.30 4.79
C MET A 30 13.84 13.03 3.43
N ARG A 31 14.37 11.81 3.21
CA ARG A 31 15.00 11.43 1.94
C ARG A 31 14.04 11.59 0.77
N ILE A 32 12.79 11.13 0.91
CA ILE A 32 11.81 11.23 -0.18
C ILE A 32 11.42 12.70 -0.42
N HIS A 33 11.22 13.48 0.65
CA HIS A 33 10.95 14.92 0.57
C HIS A 33 12.03 15.69 -0.20
N GLN A 34 13.29 15.30 -0.02
CA GLN A 34 14.41 15.88 -0.75
C GLN A 34 14.46 15.44 -2.22
N GLN A 35 14.17 14.17 -2.52
CA GLN A 35 14.32 13.57 -3.86
C GLN A 35 13.10 13.75 -4.78
N ARG A 36 11.91 13.97 -4.22
CA ARG A 36 10.64 13.93 -4.96
C ARG A 36 9.83 15.20 -4.74
N PRO A 37 9.83 16.15 -5.71
CA PRO A 37 9.11 17.41 -5.59
C PRO A 37 7.59 17.25 -5.38
N ASP A 38 7.00 16.24 -6.00
CA ASP A 38 5.60 15.87 -5.83
C ASP A 38 5.28 15.40 -4.39
N PHE A 39 6.18 14.60 -3.80
CA PHE A 39 6.07 14.20 -2.40
C PHE A 39 6.35 15.36 -1.44
N ARG A 40 7.30 16.23 -1.78
CA ARG A 40 7.60 17.46 -1.04
C ARG A 40 6.36 18.32 -0.88
N THR A 41 5.71 18.66 -1.99
CA THR A 41 4.47 19.45 -1.96
C THR A 41 3.38 18.78 -1.13
N TYR A 42 3.21 17.46 -1.27
CA TYR A 42 2.27 16.72 -0.43
C TYR A 42 2.59 16.87 1.07
N LYS A 43 3.84 16.62 1.45
CA LYS A 43 4.28 16.64 2.85
C LYS A 43 4.27 18.04 3.47
N ASP A 44 4.59 19.07 2.70
CA ASP A 44 4.59 20.47 3.16
C ASP A 44 3.17 21.01 3.38
N ASN A 45 2.16 20.39 2.76
CA ASN A 45 0.75 20.71 2.98
C ASN A 45 0.13 19.97 4.19
N LEU A 46 0.86 19.05 4.83
CA LEU A 46 0.38 18.37 6.02
C LEU A 46 0.54 19.25 7.26
N THR A 47 -0.40 19.14 8.20
CA THR A 47 -0.21 19.71 9.54
C THR A 47 0.90 18.97 10.29
N SER A 48 1.44 19.57 11.37
CA SER A 48 2.42 18.90 12.23
C SER A 48 1.90 17.54 12.72
N GLU A 49 0.65 17.50 13.19
CA GLU A 49 0.00 16.29 13.70
C GLU A 49 -0.14 15.20 12.63
N GLN A 50 -0.47 15.59 11.38
CA GLN A 50 -0.56 14.65 10.26
C GLN A 50 0.80 14.10 9.86
N ASN A 51 1.84 14.93 9.91
CA ASN A 51 3.22 14.53 9.64
C ASN A 51 3.73 13.58 10.74
N ASP A 52 3.47 13.88 12.01
CA ASP A 52 3.81 12.99 13.13
C ASP A 52 3.07 11.65 13.03
N SER A 53 1.78 11.69 12.66
CA SER A 53 0.99 10.48 12.40
C SER A 53 1.56 9.64 11.25
N LEU A 54 2.07 10.28 10.19
CA LEU A 54 2.72 9.59 9.07
C LEU A 54 4.04 8.93 9.49
N ILE A 55 4.86 9.63 10.28
CA ILE A 55 6.10 9.10 10.84
C ILE A 55 5.81 7.88 11.74
N ASN A 56 4.84 8.00 12.65
CA ASN A 56 4.46 6.92 13.56
C ASN A 56 3.90 5.71 12.79
N LEU A 57 3.04 5.94 11.79
CA LEU A 57 2.49 4.90 10.93
C LEU A 57 3.61 4.10 10.23
N LEU A 58 4.64 4.76 9.72
CA LEU A 58 5.79 4.10 9.11
C LEU A 58 6.65 3.38 10.15
N SER A 59 6.92 4.00 11.31
CA SER A 59 7.74 3.40 12.37
C SER A 59 7.12 2.13 12.91
N ASP A 60 5.82 2.14 13.22
CA ASP A 60 5.09 0.98 13.74
C ASP A 60 5.02 -0.15 12.72
N TYR A 61 4.84 0.19 11.45
CA TYR A 61 4.86 -0.79 10.37
C TYR A 61 6.23 -1.46 10.22
N LEU A 62 7.31 -0.68 10.18
CA LEU A 62 8.66 -1.22 10.09
C LEU A 62 8.97 -2.10 11.30
N ARG A 63 8.61 -1.67 12.51
CA ARG A 63 8.80 -2.47 13.73
C ARG A 63 8.07 -3.81 13.64
N ALA A 64 6.78 -3.79 13.30
CA ALA A 64 5.98 -5.01 13.20
C ALA A 64 6.52 -5.98 12.13
N VAL A 65 6.99 -5.46 10.98
CA VAL A 65 7.59 -6.31 9.94
C VAL A 65 8.85 -6.99 10.43
N ILE A 66 9.69 -6.28 11.18
CA ILE A 66 10.96 -6.83 11.67
C ILE A 66 10.74 -7.87 12.77
N GLU A 67 9.81 -7.60 13.69
CA GLU A 67 9.41 -8.57 14.73
C GLU A 67 8.83 -9.86 14.15
N ASN A 68 8.32 -9.81 12.92
CA ASN A 68 7.68 -10.94 12.25
C ASN A 68 8.41 -11.36 10.96
N ILE A 69 9.69 -11.00 10.80
CA ILE A 69 10.41 -11.16 9.54
C ILE A 69 10.51 -12.63 9.08
N ASP A 70 10.48 -13.57 10.02
CA ASP A 70 10.50 -15.02 9.78
C ASP A 70 9.17 -15.56 9.25
N ASP A 71 8.07 -14.84 9.45
CA ASP A 71 6.74 -15.20 8.97
C ASP A 71 6.37 -14.34 7.75
N VAL A 72 6.68 -14.89 6.57
CA VAL A 72 6.37 -14.26 5.28
C VAL A 72 4.88 -13.95 5.12
N ASN A 73 3.98 -14.78 5.65
CA ASN A 73 2.54 -14.52 5.52
C ASN A 73 2.14 -13.35 6.42
N LYS A 74 2.70 -13.29 7.63
CA LYS A 74 2.46 -12.16 8.54
C LYS A 74 3.02 -10.86 7.98
N VAL A 75 4.21 -10.86 7.39
CA VAL A 75 4.80 -9.69 6.71
C VAL A 75 3.88 -9.20 5.59
N LYS A 76 3.34 -10.10 4.77
CA LYS A 76 2.37 -9.74 3.71
C LYS A 76 1.10 -9.12 4.29
N GLU A 77 0.52 -9.72 5.33
CA GLU A 77 -0.67 -9.20 6.01
C GLU A 77 -0.44 -7.79 6.58
N LEU A 78 0.67 -7.58 7.30
CA LEU A 78 1.08 -6.28 7.83
C LEU A 78 1.25 -5.25 6.73
N SER A 79 1.88 -5.64 5.62
CA SER A 79 2.10 -4.80 4.44
C SER A 79 0.78 -4.39 3.78
N MET A 80 -0.15 -5.33 3.61
CA MET A 80 -1.47 -5.04 3.06
C MET A 80 -2.26 -4.06 3.95
N ASN A 81 -2.21 -4.26 5.28
CA ASN A 81 -2.84 -3.36 6.24
C ASN A 81 -2.19 -1.96 6.25
N TYR A 82 -0.87 -1.88 6.07
CA TYR A 82 -0.19 -0.58 5.88
C TYR A 82 -0.70 0.13 4.62
N GLY A 83 -0.80 -0.59 3.50
CA GLY A 83 -1.34 -0.06 2.25
C GLY A 83 -2.79 0.41 2.34
N SER A 84 -3.66 -0.32 3.05
CA SER A 84 -5.07 0.06 3.21
C SER A 84 -5.22 1.38 3.98
N LYS A 85 -4.43 1.60 5.04
CA LYS A 85 -4.42 2.85 5.82
C LYS A 85 -4.08 4.09 4.97
N HIS A 86 -3.28 3.93 3.92
CA HIS A 86 -2.90 5.02 3.01
C HIS A 86 -4.03 5.47 2.08
N VAL A 87 -5.12 4.70 1.94
CA VAL A 87 -6.27 5.11 1.12
C VAL A 87 -6.92 6.37 1.70
N ASN A 88 -7.00 6.48 3.02
CA ASN A 88 -7.59 7.66 3.67
C ASN A 88 -6.72 8.92 3.53
N LEU A 89 -5.40 8.75 3.38
CA LEU A 89 -4.45 9.86 3.19
C LEU A 89 -4.60 10.55 1.83
N ARG A 90 -5.35 9.95 0.89
CA ARG A 90 -5.67 10.57 -0.41
C ARG A 90 -6.44 11.86 -0.29
N LEU A 91 -7.26 11.99 0.75
CA LEU A 91 -8.00 13.23 1.04
C LEU A 91 -7.05 14.41 1.29
N ASN A 92 -5.82 14.11 1.70
CA ASN A 92 -4.76 15.08 1.97
C ASN A 92 -3.75 15.16 0.80
N GLY A 93 -4.06 14.56 -0.36
CA GLY A 93 -3.22 14.61 -1.56
C GLY A 93 -2.23 13.46 -1.75
N PHE A 94 -2.30 12.39 -0.93
CA PHE A 94 -1.43 11.22 -1.10
C PHE A 94 -1.67 10.52 -2.46
N LYS A 95 -0.58 10.13 -3.14
CA LYS A 95 -0.60 9.38 -4.40
C LYS A 95 0.06 8.00 -4.24
N PRO A 96 -0.49 6.94 -4.84
CA PRO A 96 0.13 5.61 -4.79
C PRO A 96 1.52 5.55 -5.41
N ASP A 97 1.84 6.49 -6.33
CA ASP A 97 3.17 6.62 -6.93
C ASP A 97 4.27 6.95 -5.92
N PHE A 98 3.90 7.41 -4.72
CA PHE A 98 4.84 7.65 -3.61
C PHE A 98 5.35 6.36 -2.97
N PHE A 99 4.70 5.22 -3.18
CA PHE A 99 5.16 3.94 -2.64
C PHE A 99 6.49 3.48 -3.23
N ALA A 100 6.72 3.68 -4.53
CA ALA A 100 7.98 3.29 -5.16
C ALA A 100 9.21 4.05 -4.60
N PRO A 101 9.22 5.40 -4.51
CA PRO A 101 10.33 6.10 -3.87
C PRO A 101 10.42 5.84 -2.36
N LEU A 102 9.29 5.55 -1.68
CA LEU A 102 9.30 5.14 -0.27
C LEU A 102 10.01 3.79 -0.08
N ALA A 103 9.73 2.81 -0.92
CA ALA A 103 10.42 1.51 -0.94
C ALA A 103 11.94 1.69 -1.11
N GLY A 104 12.35 2.47 -2.11
CA GLY A 104 13.77 2.75 -2.36
C GLY A 104 14.45 3.45 -1.18
N ALA A 105 13.78 4.42 -0.56
CA ALA A 105 14.31 5.10 0.61
C ALA A 105 14.46 4.17 1.83
N ILE A 106 13.54 3.22 2.04
CA ILE A 106 13.64 2.20 3.08
C ILE A 106 14.85 1.29 2.84
N ALA A 107 14.99 0.74 1.63
CA ALA A 107 16.09 -0.17 1.32
C ALA A 107 17.46 0.51 1.56
N ILE A 108 17.58 1.79 1.18
CA ILE A 108 18.78 2.58 1.37
C ILE A 108 19.03 2.86 2.85
N GLU A 109 18.10 3.55 3.53
CA GLU A 109 18.29 3.97 4.92
C GLU A 109 18.50 2.78 5.85
N CYS A 110 17.72 1.70 5.69
CA CYS A 110 17.85 0.52 6.53
C CYS A 110 19.15 -0.26 6.26
N SER A 111 19.68 -0.25 5.04
CA SER A 111 20.98 -0.87 4.74
C SER A 111 22.16 -0.17 5.42
N PHE A 112 22.01 1.11 5.77
CA PHE A 112 23.03 1.90 6.47
C PHE A 112 22.94 1.83 8.00
N LEU A 113 21.95 1.14 8.58
CA LEU A 113 21.75 1.08 10.04
C LEU A 113 22.68 0.12 10.77
N SER A 114 23.18 -0.93 10.12
CA SER A 114 24.11 -1.85 10.78
C SER A 114 25.55 -1.38 10.70
N ASP A 115 26.19 -1.24 11.85
CA ASP A 115 27.66 -1.19 11.97
C ASP A 115 28.32 -2.38 11.24
N ALA A 116 27.66 -3.55 11.27
CA ALA A 116 28.07 -4.78 10.58
C ALA A 116 27.99 -4.73 9.04
N ALA A 117 27.17 -3.86 8.43
CA ALA A 117 27.18 -3.66 6.98
C ALA A 117 28.50 -3.05 6.52
N THR A 118 29.12 -2.22 7.35
CA THR A 118 30.39 -1.55 7.06
C THR A 118 31.57 -2.49 7.17
N THR A 119 31.48 -3.58 7.96
CA THR A 119 32.63 -4.45 8.28
C THR A 119 32.58 -5.85 7.64
N HIS A 120 31.39 -6.44 7.35
CA HIS A 120 31.33 -7.86 6.98
C HIS A 120 30.60 -8.26 5.67
N ALA A 121 29.71 -7.46 5.06
CA ALA A 121 29.25 -7.66 3.66
C ALA A 121 28.17 -6.62 3.22
N PRO A 122 28.54 -5.37 2.89
CA PRO A 122 27.58 -4.29 2.60
C PRO A 122 26.65 -4.61 1.42
N ILE A 123 27.17 -5.27 0.39
CA ILE A 123 26.41 -5.67 -0.80
C ILE A 123 25.33 -6.70 -0.44
N ASN A 124 25.61 -7.62 0.48
CA ASN A 124 24.67 -8.66 0.87
C ASN A 124 23.56 -8.07 1.75
N THR A 125 23.89 -7.15 2.65
CA THR A 125 22.89 -6.42 3.46
C THR A 125 21.96 -5.58 2.59
N PHE A 126 22.50 -4.83 1.62
CA PHE A 126 21.67 -4.05 0.70
C PHE A 126 20.75 -4.96 -0.14
N LYS A 127 21.29 -6.05 -0.71
CA LYS A 127 20.48 -7.03 -1.46
C LYS A 127 19.38 -7.65 -0.60
N ALA A 128 19.68 -7.97 0.65
CA ALA A 128 18.71 -8.49 1.61
C ALA A 128 17.54 -7.53 1.82
N TRP A 129 17.84 -6.25 2.07
CA TRP A 129 16.83 -5.20 2.22
C TRP A 129 16.00 -5.00 0.96
N THR A 130 16.62 -5.00 -0.24
CA THR A 130 15.87 -4.88 -1.50
C THR A 130 14.86 -6.01 -1.67
N ILE A 131 15.26 -7.27 -1.41
CA ILE A 131 14.36 -8.43 -1.50
C ILE A 131 13.18 -8.30 -0.51
N LEU A 132 13.46 -7.93 0.74
CA LEU A 132 12.40 -7.73 1.74
C LEU A 132 11.46 -6.59 1.35
N VAL A 133 12.01 -5.46 0.91
CA VAL A 133 11.23 -4.29 0.48
C VAL A 133 10.37 -4.60 -0.74
N ASP A 134 10.87 -5.37 -1.71
CA ASP A 134 10.10 -5.78 -2.89
C ASP A 134 8.88 -6.64 -2.48
N LEU A 135 9.06 -7.55 -1.54
CA LEU A 135 7.98 -8.35 -0.95
C LEU A 135 6.95 -7.47 -0.23
N MET A 136 7.44 -6.58 0.63
CA MET A 136 6.61 -5.62 1.39
C MET A 136 5.79 -4.76 0.44
N PHE A 137 6.44 -4.06 -0.50
CA PHE A 137 5.79 -3.03 -1.33
C PHE A 137 4.96 -3.59 -2.48
N SER A 138 5.14 -4.84 -2.86
CA SER A 138 4.15 -5.55 -3.66
C SER A 138 2.84 -5.72 -2.87
N SER A 139 2.94 -6.19 -1.63
CA SER A 139 1.80 -6.38 -0.73
C SER A 139 1.13 -5.07 -0.28
N VAL A 140 1.92 -4.00 -0.07
CA VAL A 140 1.40 -2.64 0.23
C VAL A 140 0.51 -2.14 -0.91
N ARG A 141 0.96 -2.28 -2.16
CA ARG A 141 0.17 -1.87 -3.33
C ARG A 141 -1.11 -2.69 -3.44
N ASP A 142 -1.03 -4.00 -3.21
CA ASP A 142 -2.21 -4.87 -3.22
C ASP A 142 -3.24 -4.45 -2.17
N GLY A 143 -2.81 -4.20 -0.93
CA GLY A 143 -3.66 -3.72 0.15
C GLY A 143 -4.30 -2.37 -0.15
N TYR A 144 -3.53 -1.42 -0.69
CA TYR A 144 -4.04 -0.11 -1.11
C TYR A 144 -5.14 -0.24 -2.18
N TYR A 145 -4.88 -1.00 -3.25
CA TYR A 145 -5.86 -1.17 -4.33
C TYR A 145 -7.05 -2.04 -3.94
N GLN A 146 -6.89 -2.99 -3.02
CA GLN A 146 -7.98 -3.76 -2.44
C GLN A 146 -8.92 -2.86 -1.65
N GLU A 147 -8.39 -2.07 -0.71
CA GLU A 147 -9.18 -1.16 0.10
C GLU A 147 -9.87 -0.09 -0.76
N LEU A 148 -9.17 0.43 -1.78
CA LEU A 148 -9.76 1.38 -2.72
C LEU A 148 -10.94 0.78 -3.52
N ARG A 149 -10.88 -0.50 -3.86
CA ARG A 149 -12.04 -1.19 -4.49
C ARG A 149 -13.17 -1.38 -3.48
N ARG A 150 -12.86 -1.74 -2.24
CA ARG A 150 -13.84 -1.91 -1.16
C ARG A 150 -14.61 -0.61 -0.90
N GLN A 151 -13.92 0.52 -0.76
CA GLN A 151 -14.56 1.82 -0.52
C GLN A 151 -15.53 2.20 -1.65
N ARG A 152 -15.15 1.98 -2.93
CA ARG A 152 -16.05 2.22 -4.06
C ARG A 152 -17.31 1.37 -4.01
N GLN A 153 -17.20 0.09 -3.64
CA GLN A 153 -18.36 -0.80 -3.49
C GLN A 153 -19.29 -0.36 -2.35
N HIS A 154 -18.75 0.17 -1.25
CA HIS A 154 -19.56 0.74 -0.18
C HIS A 154 -20.29 2.02 -0.61
N HIS A 155 -19.65 2.89 -1.40
CA HIS A 155 -20.29 4.09 -1.94
C HIS A 155 -21.31 3.80 -3.04
N SER A 156 -21.14 2.71 -3.82
CA SER A 156 -22.11 2.25 -4.81
C SER A 156 -23.33 1.54 -4.21
N CYS A 157 -23.28 1.19 -2.92
CA CYS A 157 -24.38 0.57 -2.19
C CYS A 157 -25.01 1.58 -1.20
N SER A 158 -25.36 2.76 -1.69
CA SER A 158 -26.30 3.65 -0.98
C SER A 158 -27.70 3.03 -1.08
N PRO A 159 -28.45 2.84 0.02
CA PRO A 159 -29.73 2.13 0.01
C PRO A 159 -30.83 3.02 -0.57
N THR A 160 -30.87 3.18 -1.89
CA THR A 160 -32.11 3.48 -2.60
C THR A 160 -32.77 2.17 -3.00
N HIS A 161 -33.41 1.57 -1.99
CA HIS A 161 -34.66 0.83 -2.12
C HIS A 161 -34.88 0.01 -3.41
N LEU A 162 -34.07 -1.01 -3.70
CA LEU A 162 -34.49 -2.10 -4.59
C LEU A 162 -34.04 -3.44 -4.06
N LYS A 163 -35.02 -4.23 -3.63
CA LYS A 163 -34.90 -5.67 -3.41
C LYS A 163 -34.39 -6.30 -4.72
N SER A 164 -33.21 -6.91 -4.71
CA SER A 164 -32.95 -8.03 -5.62
C SER A 164 -32.21 -9.11 -4.86
N SER A 165 -32.93 -10.21 -4.67
CA SER A 165 -32.47 -11.41 -3.98
C SER A 165 -31.67 -12.24 -4.99
N CYS A 166 -30.34 -12.29 -4.86
CA CYS A 166 -29.54 -13.28 -5.56
C CYS A 166 -29.65 -14.61 -4.81
N LYS A 167 -30.66 -15.41 -5.15
CA LYS A 167 -30.63 -16.86 -4.92
C LYS A 167 -30.21 -17.54 -6.22
N SER A 168 -29.03 -18.14 -6.19
CA SER A 168 -28.57 -19.05 -7.25
C SER A 168 -29.11 -20.45 -6.97
N SER A 169 -29.88 -21.03 -7.90
CA SER A 169 -29.73 -22.42 -8.38
C SER A 169 -30.94 -22.90 -9.19
N ALA A 170 -30.64 -23.37 -10.40
CA ALA A 170 -31.31 -24.40 -11.22
C ALA A 170 -32.81 -24.24 -11.57
N ASN A 171 -33.14 -24.12 -12.86
CA ASN A 171 -33.51 -25.26 -13.72
C ASN A 171 -34.20 -24.78 -15.04
N THR A 172 -33.67 -25.24 -16.17
CA THR A 172 -34.31 -25.58 -17.46
C THR A 172 -35.70 -24.99 -17.82
N LYS A 173 -35.79 -24.23 -18.92
CA LYS A 173 -36.49 -24.62 -20.18
C LYS A 173 -36.54 -23.45 -21.19
N ARG A 174 -36.19 -23.78 -22.44
CA ARG A 174 -36.39 -22.96 -23.65
C ARG A 174 -37.88 -22.76 -23.93
N LEU A 175 -38.27 -21.61 -24.48
CA LEU A 175 -39.29 -21.47 -25.53
C LEU A 175 -39.17 -20.09 -26.21
N LEU A 176 -39.32 -20.09 -27.53
CA LEU A 176 -39.33 -18.93 -28.43
C LEU A 176 -40.61 -18.09 -28.28
N GLY A 177 -40.55 -16.80 -28.65
CA GLY A 177 -41.73 -15.98 -28.92
C GLY A 177 -41.39 -14.52 -29.24
N ASN A 178 -41.64 -14.13 -30.49
CA ASN A 178 -41.36 -12.86 -31.15
C ASN A 178 -42.03 -11.61 -30.56
N SER A 179 -41.52 -10.46 -31.06
CA SER A 179 -42.27 -9.28 -31.55
C SER A 179 -42.08 -7.98 -30.77
N ASP A 180 -41.26 -7.11 -31.38
CA ASP A 180 -41.47 -5.69 -31.67
C ASP A 180 -42.28 -4.83 -30.69
N SER A 181 -41.65 -3.76 -30.18
CA SER A 181 -41.87 -2.40 -30.72
C SER A 181 -41.37 -1.30 -29.80
N ASN A 182 -40.85 -0.23 -30.43
CA ASN A 182 -40.84 1.17 -29.97
C ASN A 182 -39.93 1.54 -28.79
N LEU A 183 -39.37 2.74 -28.66
CA LEU A 183 -39.15 3.94 -29.49
C LEU A 183 -38.49 4.93 -28.49
N THR A 184 -37.65 5.86 -28.98
CA THR A 184 -37.27 7.16 -28.34
C THR A 184 -36.41 7.13 -27.06
N ASP A 185 -35.16 7.62 -27.12
CA ASP A 185 -34.73 9.01 -26.81
C ASP A 185 -34.22 9.06 -25.34
N CYS A 186 -33.08 9.62 -24.92
CA CYS A 186 -32.45 10.88 -25.27
C CYS A 186 -30.93 10.80 -25.04
N MET A 187 -30.15 11.10 -26.08
CA MET A 187 -28.87 11.79 -25.93
C MET A 187 -29.18 13.28 -25.87
N LYS A 188 -28.95 13.93 -24.71
CA LYS A 188 -28.60 15.35 -24.52
C LYS A 188 -28.85 15.70 -23.05
N PHE A 189 -27.85 16.21 -22.36
CA PHE A 189 -27.88 17.42 -21.54
C PHE A 189 -26.62 17.43 -20.67
N PHE A 190 -25.63 18.25 -21.03
CA PHE A 190 -25.00 19.18 -20.09
C PHE A 190 -24.32 20.28 -20.90
N SER A 191 -25.05 21.38 -21.06
CA SER A 191 -24.46 22.67 -21.37
C SER A 191 -25.23 23.75 -20.60
N LYS A 192 -24.44 24.56 -19.90
CA LYS A 192 -24.68 25.93 -19.42
C LYS A 192 -25.48 26.15 -18.13
N ASN A 193 -24.83 26.83 -17.19
CA ASN A 193 -24.98 28.25 -16.81
C ASN A 193 -24.41 28.36 -15.37
N PHE A 194 -23.52 29.27 -15.00
CA PHE A 194 -23.41 30.70 -15.27
C PHE A 194 -21.94 31.13 -15.36
#